data_AF-A0A952DPE9-F1
#
_entry.id   AF-A0A952DPE9-F1
#
_cell.length_a   1.000
_cell.length_b   1.000
_cell.length_c   1.000
_cell.angle_alpha   90.00
_cell.angle_beta   90.00
_cell.angle_gamma   90.00
#
_symmetry.space_group_name_H-M   'P 1'
#
loop_
_entity.id
_entity.type
_entity.pdbx_description
1 polymer ?
#
loop_
_entity_poly.entity_id
_entity_poly.type
_entity_poly.pdbx_seq_one_letter_code
_entity_poly.pdbx_strand_id
1 'polypeptide(L)'
;MSDTLPAPAADDPAPPKTDRLATIKAEAGKLKTEASTKARSAAEEGKTKAAETLGSVSHVTREAADKLKGTQAEPLANIINSAADSVESFAQRMREKSVDDIIDDTREMVRRSPVLVIAVAAAAGFIVSRFLKASRGSDAEA
;
A
#
# COMPACT_ATOMS: atom_id res chain seq x y z
N MET A 1 17.26 68.31 -26.92
CA MET A 1 17.45 66.94 -27.42
C MET A 1 17.10 66.01 -26.28
N SER A 2 15.85 65.59 -26.27
CA SER A 2 15.33 64.59 -25.33
C SER A 2 15.68 63.23 -25.91
N ASP A 3 16.54 62.47 -25.26
CA ASP A 3 16.60 61.05 -25.53
C ASP A 3 16.56 60.28 -24.23
N THR A 4 15.82 59.20 -24.30
CA THR A 4 14.98 58.68 -23.23
C THR A 4 15.72 57.48 -22.66
N LEU A 5 15.95 57.47 -21.35
CA LEU A 5 16.42 56.28 -20.66
C LEU A 5 15.40 55.15 -20.91
N PRO A 6 15.82 53.96 -21.38
CA PRO A 6 14.92 52.82 -21.45
C PRO A 6 14.54 52.44 -20.02
N ALA A 7 13.25 52.50 -19.72
CA ALA A 7 12.69 51.97 -18.49
C ALA A 7 13.11 50.51 -18.29
N PRO A 8 13.39 50.06 -17.05
CA PRO A 8 13.67 48.65 -16.81
C PRO A 8 12.47 47.83 -17.28
N ALA A 9 12.74 46.83 -18.12
CA ALA A 9 11.76 45.90 -18.61
C ALA A 9 10.91 45.38 -17.44
N ALA A 10 9.61 45.52 -17.61
CA ALA A 10 8.58 45.08 -16.70
C ALA A 10 8.83 43.64 -16.24
N ASP A 11 8.51 43.39 -14.96
CA ASP A 11 8.33 42.09 -14.35
C ASP A 11 7.79 41.04 -15.34
N ASP A 12 8.57 40.01 -15.63
CA ASP A 12 8.03 38.75 -16.18
C ASP A 12 7.03 38.20 -15.14
N PRO A 13 5.71 38.15 -15.43
CA PRO A 13 4.77 37.56 -14.50
C PRO A 13 5.04 36.05 -14.50
N ALA A 14 5.53 35.52 -13.37
CA ALA A 14 5.61 34.09 -13.14
C ALA A 14 4.26 33.45 -13.52
N PRO A 15 4.24 32.35 -14.31
CA PRO A 15 3.00 31.76 -14.80
C PRO A 15 2.07 31.44 -13.62
N PRO A 16 0.76 31.71 -13.75
CA PRO A 16 -0.17 31.56 -12.65
C PRO A 16 -0.14 30.12 -12.13
N LYS A 17 -0.19 29.96 -10.81
CA LYS A 17 -0.04 28.66 -10.11
C LYS A 17 -0.97 27.55 -10.66
N THR A 18 -2.06 27.92 -11.32
CA THR A 18 -2.99 27.06 -12.04
C THR A 18 -2.35 26.24 -13.16
N ASP A 19 -1.39 26.79 -13.91
CA ASP A 19 -0.79 26.09 -15.04
C ASP A 19 0.12 24.95 -14.56
N ARG A 20 0.91 25.18 -13.50
CA ARG A 20 1.75 24.13 -12.92
C ARG A 20 0.93 23.00 -12.30
N LEU A 21 -0.18 23.34 -11.63
CA LEU A 21 -1.08 22.32 -11.07
C LEU A 21 -1.78 21.52 -12.17
N ALA A 22 -2.15 22.14 -13.28
CA ALA A 22 -2.73 21.46 -14.43
C ALA A 22 -1.75 20.47 -15.04
N THR A 23 -0.47 20.86 -15.22
CA THR A 23 0.57 19.97 -15.74
C THR A 23 0.83 18.80 -14.81
N ILE A 24 0.96 19.05 -13.50
CA ILE A 24 1.15 18.00 -12.49
C ILE A 24 -0.04 17.04 -12.48
N LYS A 25 -1.28 17.54 -12.58
CA LYS A 25 -2.48 16.70 -12.63
C LYS A 25 -2.54 15.86 -13.91
N ALA A 26 -2.11 16.41 -15.04
CA ALA A 26 -2.06 15.70 -16.32
C ALA A 26 -1.02 14.58 -16.32
N GLU A 27 0.20 14.86 -15.83
CA GLU A 27 1.25 13.85 -15.65
C GLU A 27 0.85 12.78 -14.63
N ALA A 28 0.28 13.21 -13.49
CA ALA A 28 -0.22 12.29 -12.48
C ALA A 28 -1.36 11.41 -13.03
N GLY A 29 -2.23 11.93 -13.90
CA GLY A 29 -3.30 11.17 -14.52
C GLY A 29 -2.80 10.04 -15.42
N LYS A 30 -1.77 10.31 -16.23
CA LYS A 30 -1.12 9.30 -17.08
C LYS A 30 -0.43 8.23 -16.24
N LEU A 31 0.42 8.66 -15.30
CA LEU A 31 1.14 7.75 -14.41
C LEU A 31 0.19 6.90 -13.56
N LYS A 32 -0.90 7.49 -13.05
CA LYS A 32 -1.92 6.77 -12.28
C LYS A 32 -2.57 5.66 -13.10
N THR A 33 -2.85 5.88 -14.38
CA THR A 33 -3.53 4.88 -15.23
C THR A 33 -2.63 3.69 -15.50
N GLU A 34 -1.37 3.94 -15.84
CA GLU A 34 -0.36 2.90 -16.05
C GLU A 34 -0.07 2.13 -14.76
N ALA A 35 0.19 2.86 -13.67
CA ALA A 35 0.44 2.27 -12.37
C ALA A 35 -0.76 1.47 -11.86
N SER A 36 -1.99 1.95 -12.05
CA SER A 36 -3.20 1.24 -11.64
C SER A 36 -3.37 -0.06 -12.40
N THR A 37 -3.14 -0.06 -13.71
CA THR A 37 -3.24 -1.29 -14.53
C THR A 37 -2.22 -2.32 -14.08
N LYS A 38 -0.96 -1.90 -13.90
CA LYS A 38 0.13 -2.80 -13.46
C LYS A 38 -0.08 -3.28 -12.03
N ALA A 39 -0.50 -2.40 -11.13
CA ALA A 39 -0.82 -2.74 -9.75
C ALA A 39 -1.98 -3.73 -9.66
N ARG A 40 -3.03 -3.57 -10.47
CA ARG A 40 -4.16 -4.51 -10.51
C ARG A 40 -3.70 -5.89 -10.98
N SER A 41 -2.91 -5.98 -12.04
CA SER A 41 -2.34 -7.25 -12.50
C SER A 41 -1.46 -7.91 -11.44
N ALA A 42 -0.58 -7.14 -10.79
CA ALA A 42 0.29 -7.66 -9.73
C ALA A 42 -0.51 -8.08 -8.47
N ALA A 43 -1.61 -7.37 -8.17
CA ALA A 43 -2.50 -7.69 -7.06
C ALA A 43 -3.27 -8.99 -7.31
N GLU A 44 -3.78 -9.21 -8.54
CA GLU A 44 -4.46 -10.46 -8.92
C GLU A 44 -3.49 -11.67 -8.85
N GLU A 45 -2.26 -11.50 -9.35
CA GLU A 45 -1.23 -12.54 -9.26
C GLU A 45 -0.82 -12.81 -7.81
N GLY A 46 -0.62 -11.74 -7.03
CA GLY A 46 -0.30 -11.82 -5.60
C GLY A 46 -1.41 -12.48 -4.79
N LYS A 47 -2.69 -12.18 -5.10
CA LYS A 47 -3.86 -12.82 -4.50
C LYS A 47 -3.88 -14.32 -4.80
N THR A 48 -3.63 -14.72 -6.04
CA THR A 48 -3.60 -16.14 -6.43
C THR A 48 -2.48 -16.88 -5.68
N LYS A 49 -1.26 -16.35 -5.69
CA LYS A 49 -0.11 -16.91 -4.94
C LYS A 49 -0.34 -16.95 -3.44
N ALA A 50 -0.97 -15.92 -2.88
CA ALA A 50 -1.35 -15.88 -1.47
C ALA A 50 -2.39 -16.95 -1.17
N ALA A 51 -3.42 -17.13 -2.00
CA ALA A 51 -4.44 -18.15 -1.80
C ALA A 51 -3.86 -19.58 -1.85
N GLU A 52 -2.88 -19.82 -2.72
CA GLU A 52 -2.12 -21.08 -2.77
C GLU A 52 -1.24 -21.29 -1.52
N THR A 53 -0.49 -20.24 -1.12
CA THR A 53 0.41 -20.29 0.04
C THR A 53 -0.36 -20.42 1.36
N LEU A 54 -1.46 -19.71 1.51
CA LEU A 54 -2.33 -19.82 2.69
C LEU A 54 -2.96 -21.22 2.77
N GLY A 55 -3.29 -21.82 1.62
CA GLY A 55 -3.71 -23.21 1.54
C GLY A 55 -2.65 -24.19 2.08
N SER A 56 -1.38 -24.02 1.68
CA SER A 56 -0.30 -24.90 2.14
C SER A 56 0.09 -24.66 3.61
N VAL A 57 0.11 -23.40 4.06
CA VAL A 57 0.38 -23.02 5.46
C VAL A 57 -0.70 -23.56 6.38
N SER A 58 -1.97 -23.58 5.97
CA SER A 58 -3.05 -24.17 6.77
C SER A 58 -2.81 -25.67 7.06
N HIS A 59 -2.24 -26.40 6.10
CA HIS A 59 -1.94 -27.83 6.23
C HIS A 59 -0.82 -28.05 7.24
N VAL A 60 0.28 -27.30 7.13
CA VAL A 60 1.44 -27.37 8.04
C VAL A 60 1.07 -26.89 9.45
N THR A 61 0.23 -25.87 9.55
CA THR A 61 -0.22 -25.32 10.84
C THR A 61 -1.18 -26.27 11.54
N ARG A 62 -2.07 -26.95 10.82
CA ARG A 62 -2.96 -27.96 11.38
C ARG A 62 -2.18 -29.17 11.91
N GLU A 63 -1.15 -29.59 11.18
CA GLU A 63 -0.24 -30.66 11.60
C GLU A 63 0.61 -30.28 12.84
N ALA A 64 1.01 -29.00 12.96
CA ALA A 64 1.69 -28.47 14.14
C ALA A 64 0.74 -28.29 15.35
N ALA A 65 -0.51 -27.87 15.11
CA ALA A 65 -1.52 -27.70 16.15
C ALA A 65 -1.95 -29.05 16.76
N ASP A 66 -2.07 -30.11 15.94
CA ASP A 66 -2.32 -31.46 16.43
C ASP A 66 -1.18 -31.98 17.33
N LYS A 67 0.06 -31.50 17.13
CA LYS A 67 1.21 -31.79 18.00
C LYS A 67 1.29 -30.94 19.26
N LEU A 68 0.57 -29.81 19.33
CA LEU A 68 0.62 -28.86 20.45
C LEU A 68 -0.59 -28.98 21.39
N LYS A 69 -1.55 -29.83 21.03
CA LYS A 69 -2.74 -30.17 21.81
C LYS A 69 -2.33 -30.82 23.15
N GLY A 70 -2.52 -30.10 24.26
CA GLY A 70 -2.17 -30.55 25.61
C GLY A 70 -1.32 -29.59 26.45
N THR A 71 -1.10 -28.35 26.01
CA THR A 71 -0.27 -27.36 26.74
C THR A 71 -1.09 -26.27 27.45
N GLN A 72 -0.51 -25.70 28.52
CA GLN A 72 -1.18 -24.84 29.51
C GLN A 72 -1.34 -23.35 29.12
N ALA A 73 -1.87 -23.04 27.93
CA ALA A 73 -1.89 -21.68 27.39
C ALA A 73 -3.30 -21.13 27.04
N GLU A 74 -4.32 -21.34 27.86
CA GLU A 74 -5.72 -20.91 27.61
C GLU A 74 -5.92 -19.41 27.30
N PRO A 75 -5.26 -18.44 27.99
CA PRO A 75 -5.46 -17.01 27.66
C PRO A 75 -4.85 -16.62 26.32
N LEU A 76 -3.73 -17.27 25.96
CA LEU A 76 -3.12 -17.14 24.64
C LEU A 76 -3.98 -17.82 23.56
N ALA A 77 -4.66 -18.92 23.89
CA ALA A 77 -5.56 -19.61 22.97
C ALA A 77 -6.72 -18.71 22.48
N ASN A 78 -7.29 -17.87 23.34
CA ASN A 78 -8.37 -16.96 22.93
C ASN A 78 -7.90 -15.84 21.98
N ILE A 79 -6.70 -15.31 22.21
CA ILE A 79 -6.07 -14.31 21.33
C ILE A 79 -5.70 -14.95 19.99
N ILE A 80 -5.12 -16.15 20.03
CA ILE A 80 -4.73 -16.91 18.84
C ILE A 80 -5.98 -17.32 18.04
N ASN A 81 -7.06 -17.75 18.68
CA ASN A 81 -8.32 -18.06 17.99
C ASN A 81 -8.95 -16.83 17.34
N SER A 82 -9.02 -15.70 18.05
CA SER A 82 -9.57 -14.46 17.46
C SER A 82 -8.75 -13.97 16.27
N ALA A 83 -7.43 -14.13 16.33
CA ALA A 83 -6.54 -13.84 15.21
C ALA A 83 -6.77 -14.82 14.05
N ALA A 84 -6.92 -16.12 14.35
CA ALA A 84 -7.21 -17.15 13.36
C ALA A 84 -8.55 -16.88 12.65
N ASP A 85 -9.63 -16.56 13.38
CA ASP A 85 -10.94 -16.21 12.80
C ASP A 85 -10.85 -14.96 11.90
N SER A 86 -10.07 -13.97 12.33
CA SER A 86 -9.84 -12.75 11.53
C SER A 86 -9.07 -13.05 10.24
N VAL A 87 -8.08 -13.95 10.30
CA VAL A 87 -7.30 -14.38 9.14
C VAL A 87 -8.13 -15.26 8.21
N GLU A 88 -8.91 -16.21 8.73
CA GLU A 88 -9.77 -17.10 7.95
C GLU A 88 -10.84 -16.29 7.21
N SER A 89 -11.54 -15.40 7.92
CA SER A 89 -12.55 -14.53 7.29
C SER A 89 -11.94 -13.57 6.26
N PHE A 90 -10.69 -13.16 6.43
CA PHE A 90 -9.97 -12.39 5.43
C PHE A 90 -9.57 -13.23 4.21
N ALA A 91 -9.08 -14.46 4.43
CA ALA A 91 -8.73 -15.40 3.37
C ALA A 91 -9.95 -15.78 2.52
N GLN A 92 -11.11 -16.01 3.17
CA GLN A 92 -12.36 -16.28 2.48
C GLN A 92 -12.82 -15.08 1.63
N ARG A 93 -12.80 -13.86 2.20
CA ARG A 93 -13.09 -12.64 1.42
C ARG A 93 -12.13 -12.45 0.27
N MET A 94 -10.84 -12.74 0.46
CA MET A 94 -9.84 -12.64 -0.60
C MET A 94 -10.14 -13.64 -1.73
N ARG A 95 -10.63 -14.84 -1.42
CA ARG A 95 -11.00 -15.85 -2.42
C ARG A 95 -12.26 -15.47 -3.19
N GLU A 96 -13.26 -14.94 -2.51
CA GLU A 96 -14.57 -14.62 -3.09
C GLU A 96 -14.62 -13.24 -3.79
N LYS A 97 -13.94 -12.22 -3.26
CA LYS A 97 -13.99 -10.84 -3.79
C LYS A 97 -12.97 -10.59 -4.88
N SER A 98 -13.36 -9.85 -5.91
CA SER A 98 -12.42 -9.33 -6.91
C SER A 98 -11.53 -8.22 -6.31
N VAL A 99 -10.40 -7.91 -6.96
CA VAL A 99 -9.56 -6.77 -6.55
C VAL A 99 -10.35 -5.46 -6.59
N ASP A 100 -11.30 -5.31 -7.51
CA ASP A 100 -12.14 -4.12 -7.61
C ASP A 100 -13.08 -3.96 -6.41
N ASP A 101 -13.68 -5.06 -5.93
CA ASP A 101 -14.54 -5.03 -4.74
C ASP A 101 -13.74 -4.60 -3.49
N ILE A 102 -12.49 -5.06 -3.38
CA ILE A 102 -11.60 -4.67 -2.28
C ILE A 102 -11.25 -3.17 -2.36
N ILE A 103 -11.02 -2.67 -3.59
CA ILE A 103 -10.76 -1.25 -3.82
C ILE A 103 -11.99 -0.41 -3.44
N ASP A 104 -13.19 -0.88 -3.76
CA ASP A 104 -14.44 -0.20 -3.41
C ASP A 104 -14.68 -0.16 -1.90
N ASP A 105 -14.46 -1.26 -1.18
CA ASP A 105 -14.49 -1.28 0.29
C ASP A 105 -13.47 -0.31 0.89
N THR A 106 -12.27 -0.26 0.30
CA THR A 106 -11.19 0.63 0.76
C THR A 106 -11.59 2.10 0.58
N ARG A 107 -12.32 2.46 -0.49
CA ARG A 107 -12.81 3.83 -0.71
C ARG A 107 -13.72 4.28 0.43
N GLU A 108 -14.55 3.39 0.96
CA GLU A 108 -15.43 3.68 2.10
C GLU A 108 -14.61 3.89 3.39
N MET A 109 -13.57 3.08 3.62
CA MET A 109 -12.66 3.24 4.77
C MET A 109 -11.92 4.59 4.74
N VAL A 110 -11.46 5.02 3.56
CA VAL A 110 -10.80 6.32 3.36
C VAL A 110 -11.75 7.47 3.71
N ARG A 111 -13.02 7.38 3.31
CA ARG A 111 -14.04 8.39 3.63
C ARG A 111 -14.34 8.44 5.12
N ARG A 112 -14.35 7.28 5.78
CA ARG A 112 -14.68 7.17 7.20
C ARG A 112 -13.57 7.71 8.12
N SER A 113 -12.31 7.44 7.80
CA SER A 113 -11.19 7.91 8.61
C SER A 113 -9.94 8.16 7.76
N PRO A 114 -9.78 9.36 7.19
CA PRO A 114 -8.62 9.68 6.36
C PRO A 114 -7.30 9.62 7.15
N VAL A 115 -7.33 9.94 8.46
CA VAL A 115 -6.13 9.90 9.32
C VAL A 115 -5.58 8.48 9.46
N LEU A 116 -6.47 7.49 9.62
CA LEU A 116 -6.05 6.09 9.76
C LEU A 116 -5.29 5.62 8.50
N VAL A 117 -5.81 5.96 7.32
CA VAL A 117 -5.19 5.60 6.04
C VAL A 117 -3.81 6.23 5.89
N ILE A 118 -3.66 7.50 6.27
CA ILE A 118 -2.36 8.19 6.22
C ILE A 118 -1.35 7.50 7.15
N ALA A 119 -1.76 7.11 8.36
CA ALA A 119 -0.90 6.41 9.31
C ALA A 119 -0.44 5.05 8.75
N VAL A 120 -1.36 4.28 8.17
CA VAL A 120 -1.06 2.99 7.52
C VAL A 120 -0.11 3.17 6.34
N ALA A 121 -0.35 4.17 5.48
CA ALA A 121 0.51 4.46 4.34
C ALA A 121 1.93 4.87 4.77
N ALA A 122 2.05 5.70 5.80
CA ALA A 122 3.34 6.11 6.35
C ALA A 122 4.11 4.91 6.93
N ALA A 123 3.44 4.05 7.69
CA ALA A 123 4.04 2.83 8.24
C ALA A 123 4.50 1.88 7.13
N ALA A 124 3.67 1.65 6.11
CA ALA A 124 4.02 0.83 4.95
C ALA A 124 5.24 1.40 4.20
N GLY A 125 5.26 2.71 3.95
CA GLY A 125 6.40 3.40 3.33
C GLY A 125 7.69 3.26 4.13
N PHE A 126 7.61 3.36 5.47
CA PHE A 126 8.77 3.14 6.35
C PHE A 126 9.30 1.71 6.26
N ILE A 127 8.42 0.70 6.25
CA ILE A 127 8.82 -0.71 6.12
C ILE A 127 9.53 -0.95 4.80
N VAL A 128 8.98 -0.47 3.68
CA VAL A 128 9.61 -0.59 2.36
C VAL A 128 10.96 0.13 2.34
N SER A 129 11.04 1.36 2.87
CA SER A 129 12.30 2.09 2.99
C SER A 129 13.32 1.34 3.84
N ARG A 130 12.89 0.72 4.95
CA ARG A 130 13.73 -0.05 5.86
C ARG A 130 14.27 -1.30 5.17
N PHE A 131 13.46 -1.99 4.38
CA PHE A 131 13.84 -3.16 3.60
C PHE A 131 14.86 -2.79 2.52
N LEU A 132 14.61 -1.73 1.74
CA LEU A 132 15.55 -1.24 0.73
C LEU A 132 16.89 -0.81 1.35
N LYS A 133 16.86 -0.12 2.50
CA LYS A 133 18.08 0.26 3.23
C LYS A 133 18.79 -0.96 3.84
N ALA A 134 18.05 -1.95 4.33
CA ALA A 134 18.63 -3.21 4.82
C ALA A 134 19.34 -3.96 3.69
N SER A 135 18.71 -4.04 2.51
CA SER A 135 19.29 -4.69 1.33
C SER A 135 20.53 -3.98 0.80
N ARG A 136 20.64 -2.65 0.96
CA ARG A 136 21.81 -1.85 0.56
C ARG A 136 22.89 -1.75 1.65
N GLY A 137 22.58 -2.20 2.87
CA GLY A 137 23.50 -2.24 4.00
C GLY A 137 24.35 -3.52 4.06
N SER A 138 24.14 -4.46 3.14
CA SER A 138 24.88 -5.72 3.07
C SER A 138 26.18 -5.64 2.24
N ASP A 139 26.54 -4.46 1.72
CA ASP A 139 27.74 -4.22 0.89
C ASP A 139 28.84 -3.40 1.59
N ALA A 140 28.69 -3.04 2.87
CA ALA A 140 29.66 -2.19 3.59
C ALA A 140 30.66 -2.98 4.46
N GLU A 141 30.79 -4.28 4.24
CA GLU A 141 31.81 -5.11 4.90
C GLU A 141 32.32 -6.17 3.91
N ALA A 142 33.30 -5.78 3.08
CA ALA A 142 34.15 -6.65 2.28
C ALA A 142 35.53 -5.99 2.14
#